data_AF-A0A662V570-F1
#
_entry.id   AF-A0A662V570-F1
#
_cell.length_a   1.000
_cell.length_b   1.000
_cell.length_c   1.000
_cell.angle_alpha   90.00
_cell.angle_beta   90.00
_cell.angle_gamma   90.00
#
_symmetry.space_group_name_H-M   'P 1'
#
loop_
_entity.id
_entity.type
_entity.pdbx_description
1 polymer ?
#
loop_
_entity_poly.entity_id
_entity_poly.type
_entity_poly.pdbx_seq_one_letter_code
_entity_poly.pdbx_strand_id
1 'polypeptide(L)'
;MEESSRYLKQGEELGVEQGGVLIAIAGEKVYAVTPAAYYVWRMCDGSTTVGQIIDDIVSSTKLSREDVKAAVSTIIQQLLSAGLVKPAEEPSS
;
A
#
# COMPACT_ATOMS: atom_id res chain seq x y z
N MET A 1 2.33 13.86 0.23
CA MET A 1 1.16 12.95 0.34
C MET A 1 0.39 13.37 1.58
N GLU A 2 -0.93 13.47 1.48
CA GLU A 2 -1.78 13.91 2.59
C GLU A 2 -2.19 12.71 3.44
N GLU A 3 -2.28 12.87 4.76
CA GLU A 3 -2.69 11.78 5.66
C GLU A 3 -4.17 11.42 5.52
N SER A 4 -4.97 12.29 4.92
CA SER A 4 -6.38 12.06 4.57
C SER A 4 -6.57 11.31 3.24
N SER A 5 -5.51 11.17 2.43
CA SER A 5 -5.59 10.45 1.15
C SER A 5 -5.96 8.98 1.35
N ARG A 6 -6.69 8.42 0.40
CA ARG A 6 -7.08 7.00 0.35
C ARG A 6 -6.68 6.42 -0.99
N TYR A 7 -6.31 5.14 -0.97
CA TYR A 7 -5.87 4.41 -2.15
C TYR A 7 -6.61 3.08 -2.23
N LEU A 8 -6.87 2.63 -3.44
CA LEU A 8 -7.48 1.35 -3.73
C LEU A 8 -6.47 0.42 -4.37
N LYS A 9 -6.28 -0.75 -3.76
CA LYS A 9 -5.40 -1.80 -4.23
C LYS A 9 -5.88 -2.37 -5.55
N GLN A 10 -4.94 -2.67 -6.43
CA GLN A 10 -5.14 -3.24 -7.75
C GLN A 10 -4.35 -4.54 -7.86
N GLY A 11 -4.86 -5.46 -8.65
CA GLY A 11 -4.30 -6.80 -8.81
C GLY A 11 -4.74 -7.80 -7.75
N GLU A 12 -4.27 -9.02 -7.92
CA GLU A 12 -4.65 -10.21 -7.16
C GLU A 12 -3.42 -10.90 -6.60
N GLU A 13 -3.55 -11.45 -5.40
CA GLU A 13 -2.49 -12.20 -4.73
C GLU A 13 -2.36 -13.57 -5.38
N LEU A 14 -1.19 -13.87 -5.95
CA LEU A 14 -0.92 -15.18 -6.56
C LEU A 14 -0.31 -16.17 -5.56
N GLY A 15 0.39 -15.67 -4.54
CA GLY A 15 1.04 -16.50 -3.53
C GLY A 15 2.23 -15.81 -2.88
N VAL A 16 2.89 -16.54 -1.98
CA VAL A 16 4.09 -16.10 -1.27
C VAL A 16 5.31 -16.72 -1.93
N GLU A 17 6.32 -15.91 -2.22
CA GLU A 17 7.63 -16.35 -2.72
C GLU A 17 8.72 -15.96 -1.70
N GLN A 18 9.93 -16.52 -1.82
CA GLN A 18 10.99 -16.31 -0.83
C GLN A 18 11.37 -14.82 -0.70
N GLY A 19 10.83 -14.17 0.34
CA GLY A 19 11.07 -12.76 0.65
C GLY A 19 9.93 -11.80 0.31
N GLY A 20 8.78 -12.28 -0.18
CA GLY A 20 7.66 -11.39 -0.52
C GLY A 20 6.38 -12.07 -0.97
N VAL A 21 5.42 -11.27 -1.43
CA VAL A 21 4.14 -11.70 -1.99
C VAL A 21 4.09 -11.34 -3.47
N LEU A 22 3.66 -12.29 -4.30
CA LEU A 22 3.44 -12.08 -5.73
C LEU A 22 2.05 -11.49 -5.96
N ILE A 23 2.00 -10.34 -6.61
CA ILE A 23 0.76 -9.66 -6.99
C ILE A 23 0.70 -9.53 -8.50
N ALA A 24 -0.38 -10.03 -9.10
CA ALA A 24 -0.63 -9.94 -10.54
C ALA A 24 -1.68 -8.88 -10.85
N ILE A 25 -1.38 -8.00 -11.79
CA ILE A 25 -2.37 -7.10 -12.37
C ILE A 25 -2.87 -7.74 -13.67
N ALA A 26 -4.10 -8.29 -13.62
CA ALA A 26 -4.91 -8.82 -14.74
C ALA A 26 -4.17 -9.14 -16.06
N GLY A 27 -3.17 -10.03 -16.01
CA GLY A 27 -2.44 -10.53 -17.19
C GLY A 27 -1.37 -9.60 -17.77
N GLU A 28 -1.10 -8.44 -17.15
CA GLU A 28 -0.11 -7.48 -17.63
C GLU A 28 1.27 -7.75 -17.04
N LYS A 29 1.35 -7.77 -15.69
CA LYS A 29 2.62 -7.87 -14.95
C LYS A 29 2.42 -8.56 -13.60
N VAL A 30 3.43 -9.30 -13.18
CA VAL A 30 3.55 -9.87 -11.83
C VAL A 30 4.65 -9.13 -11.09
N TYR A 31 4.35 -8.68 -9.87
CA TYR A 31 5.27 -7.95 -9.01
C TYR A 31 5.55 -8.76 -7.75
N ALA A 32 6.83 -8.90 -7.41
CA ALA A 32 7.26 -9.38 -6.10
C ALA A 32 7.30 -8.20 -5.13
N VAL A 33 6.45 -8.25 -4.11
CA VAL A 33 6.25 -7.17 -3.15
C VAL A 33 6.79 -7.59 -1.79
N THR A 34 7.62 -6.74 -1.17
CA THR A 34 8.16 -7.02 0.18
C THR A 34 7.05 -7.04 1.22
N PRO A 35 7.25 -7.68 2.40
CA PRO A 35 6.22 -7.76 3.44
C PRO A 35 5.68 -6.40 3.88
N ALA A 36 6.55 -5.39 4.00
CA ALA A 36 6.16 -4.03 4.34
C ALA A 36 5.29 -3.38 3.26
N ALA A 37 5.69 -3.53 1.98
CA ALA A 37 4.91 -2.98 0.88
C ALA A 37 3.59 -3.72 0.67
N TYR A 38 3.55 -5.03 0.92
CA TYR A 38 2.35 -5.85 0.88
C TYR A 38 1.37 -5.44 1.98
N TYR A 39 1.87 -5.16 3.19
CA TYR A 39 1.03 -4.67 4.28
C TYR A 39 0.31 -3.37 3.89
N VAL A 40 1.07 -2.38 3.40
CA VAL A 40 0.49 -1.11 2.94
C VAL A 40 -0.51 -1.34 1.80
N TRP A 41 -0.16 -2.17 0.82
CA TRP A 41 -1.05 -2.51 -0.30
C TRP A 41 -2.36 -3.15 0.17
N ARG A 42 -2.32 -4.06 1.15
CA ARG A 42 -3.51 -4.68 1.75
C ARG A 42 -4.41 -3.66 2.45
N MET A 43 -3.82 -2.65 3.08
CA MET A 43 -4.54 -1.57 3.76
C MET A 43 -5.11 -0.53 2.78
N CYS A 44 -4.68 -0.50 1.53
CA CYS A 44 -5.27 0.34 0.49
C CYS A 44 -6.62 -0.26 0.02
N ASP A 45 -7.65 -0.22 0.85
CA ASP A 45 -8.98 -0.76 0.53
C ASP A 45 -9.95 0.29 -0.07
N GLY A 46 -9.51 1.54 -0.17
CA GLY A 46 -10.34 2.68 -0.57
C GLY A 46 -11.03 3.42 0.59
N SER A 47 -11.07 2.82 1.79
CA SER A 47 -11.63 3.44 3.00
C SER A 47 -10.55 3.91 3.98
N THR A 48 -9.48 3.12 4.14
CA THR A 48 -8.39 3.44 5.08
C THR A 48 -7.56 4.61 4.56
N THR A 49 -7.35 5.61 5.43
CA THR A 49 -6.51 6.77 5.10
C THR A 49 -5.03 6.50 5.34
N VAL A 50 -4.14 7.22 4.65
CA VAL A 50 -2.69 7.13 4.87
C VAL A 50 -2.33 7.36 6.34
N GLY A 51 -3.01 8.28 7.03
CA GLY A 51 -2.81 8.56 8.44
C GLY A 51 -3.14 7.36 9.33
N GLN A 52 -4.20 6.60 9.02
CA GLN A 52 -4.55 5.38 9.74
C GLN A 52 -3.52 4.27 9.51
N ILE A 53 -3.03 4.11 8.27
CA ILE A 53 -1.96 3.15 7.95
C ILE A 53 -0.69 3.47 8.76
N ILE A 54 -0.32 4.76 8.83
CA ILE A 54 0.83 5.20 9.63
C ILE A 54 0.61 4.89 11.12
N ASP A 55 -0.56 5.21 11.66
CA ASP A 55 -0.87 5.00 13.07
C ASP A 55 -0.78 3.52 13.46
N ASP A 56 -1.33 2.65 12.63
CA ASP A 56 -1.32 1.21 12.82
C ASP A 56 0.11 0.63 12.79
N ILE A 57 0.94 1.07 11.84
CA ILE A 57 2.35 0.65 11.76
C ILE A 57 3.15 1.20 12.94
N VAL A 58 2.92 2.45 13.35
CA VAL A 58 3.58 3.04 14.54
C VAL A 58 3.20 2.26 15.79
N SER A 59 1.93 1.88 15.94
CA SER A 59 1.46 1.09 17.10
C SER A 59 2.06 -0.33 17.12
N SER A 60 2.26 -0.92 15.94
CA SER A 60 2.80 -2.26 15.78
C SER A 60 4.34 -2.33 15.80
N THR A 61 5.01 -1.17 15.73
CA THR A 61 6.49 -1.08 15.68
C THR A 61 7.01 -0.18 16.80
N LYS A 62 8.34 -0.07 16.91
CA LYS A 62 8.99 0.89 17.84
C LYS A 62 9.55 2.10 17.09
N LEU A 63 9.08 2.33 15.86
CA LEU A 63 9.57 3.40 15.00
C LEU A 63 8.83 4.71 15.29
N SER A 64 9.51 5.82 15.04
CA SER A 64 8.91 7.15 15.16
C SER A 64 7.87 7.36 14.05
N ARG A 65 6.82 8.13 14.34
CA ARG A 65 5.79 8.48 13.35
C ARG A 65 6.38 9.10 12.07
N GLU A 66 7.42 9.92 12.21
CA GLU A 66 8.10 10.56 11.08
C GLU A 66 8.78 9.54 10.15
N ASP A 67 9.52 8.58 10.72
CA ASP A 67 10.17 7.50 9.96
C ASP A 67 9.13 6.62 9.25
N VAL A 68 8.06 6.25 9.96
CA VAL A 68 6.95 5.46 9.38
C VAL A 68 6.28 6.25 8.26
N LYS A 69 6.00 7.54 8.45
CA LYS A 69 5.39 8.39 7.43
C LYS A 69 6.24 8.47 6.16
N ALA A 70 7.55 8.61 6.30
CA ALA A 70 8.47 8.62 5.16
C ALA A 70 8.48 7.26 4.43
N ALA A 71 8.55 6.16 5.17
CA ALA A 71 8.51 4.81 4.62
C ALA A 71 7.19 4.51 3.90
N VAL A 72 6.04 4.77 4.54
CA VAL A 72 4.71 4.57 3.96
C VAL A 72 4.52 5.41 2.71
N SER A 73 4.91 6.69 2.73
CA SER A 73 4.82 7.56 1.56
C SER A 73 5.64 7.01 0.39
N THR A 74 6.85 6.53 0.66
CA THR A 74 7.72 5.92 -0.36
C THR A 74 7.10 4.66 -0.94
N ILE A 75 6.58 3.78 -0.09
CA ILE A 75 5.91 2.53 -0.51
C ILE A 75 4.71 2.84 -1.38
N ILE A 76 3.81 3.74 -0.97
CA ILE A 76 2.62 4.10 -1.75
C ILE A 76 3.02 4.68 -3.11
N GLN A 77 4.06 5.53 -3.17
CA GLN A 77 4.58 6.05 -4.43
C GLN A 77 5.08 4.92 -5.35
N GLN A 78 5.82 3.94 -4.81
CA GLN A 78 6.28 2.79 -5.59
C GLN A 78 5.10 1.94 -6.11
N LEU A 79 4.09 1.70 -5.25
CA LEU A 79 2.89 0.97 -5.63
C LEU A 79 2.09 1.71 -6.72
N LEU A 80 1.99 3.05 -6.64
CA LEU A 80 1.35 3.89 -7.66
C LEU A 80 2.09 3.78 -9.00
N SER A 81 3.42 3.91 -8.99
CA SER A 81 4.24 3.78 -10.20
C SER A 81 4.15 2.38 -10.82
N ALA A 82 3.96 1.34 -10.00
CA ALA A 82 3.73 -0.02 -10.45
C ALA A 82 2.29 -0.29 -10.91
N GLY A 83 1.35 0.64 -10.70
CA GLY A 83 -0.08 0.44 -10.95
C GLY A 83 -0.78 -0.49 -9.95
N LEU A 84 -0.08 -0.89 -8.88
CA LEU A 84 -0.60 -1.79 -7.84
C LEU A 84 -1.60 -1.11 -6.91
N VAL A 85 -1.63 0.22 -6.88
CA VAL A 85 -2.69 0.99 -6.22
C VAL A 85 -3.09 2.15 -7.13
N LYS A 86 -4.30 2.66 -6.93
CA LYS A 86 -4.77 3.91 -7.53
C LYS A 86 -5.38 4.82 -6.46
N PRO A 87 -5.43 6.15 -6.66
CA PRO A 87 -6.19 7.03 -5.78
C PRO A 87 -7.63 6.53 -5.71
N ALA A 88 -8.19 6.46 -4.51
CA ALA A 88 -9.62 6.24 -4.37
C ALA A 88 -10.31 7.54 -4.80
N GLU A 89 -10.93 7.54 -5.99
CA GLU A 89 -11.81 8.64 -6.39
C GLU A 89 -12.87 8.83 -5.31
N GLU A 90 -13.15 10.09 -4.94
CA GLU A 90 -14.37 10.40 -4.21
C GLU A 90 -15.55 9.83 -5.01
N PRO A 91 -16.58 9.25 -4.39
CA PRO A 91 -17.70 8.70 -5.13
C PRO A 91 -18.30 9.81 -6.00
N SER A 92 -17.99 9.76 -7.30
CA SER A 92 -18.66 10.55 -8.33
C SER A 92 -20.15 10.24 -8.19
N SER A 93 -20.89 11.24 -7.69
CA SER A 93 -22.33 11.16 -7.41
C SER A 93 -23.16 10.90 -8.65
#